data_AF-A0A8F9TYF5-F1
#
_entry.id   AF-A0A8F9TYF5-F1
#
_cell.length_a   1.000
_cell.length_b   1.000
_cell.length_c   1.000
_cell.angle_alpha   90.00
_cell.angle_beta   90.00
_cell.angle_gamma   90.00
#
_symmetry.space_group_name_H-M   'P 1'
#
loop_
_entity.id
_entity.type
_entity.pdbx_description
1 polymer ?
#
loop_
_entity_poly.entity_id
_entity_poly.type
_entity_poly.pdbx_seq_one_letter_code
_entity_poly.pdbx_strand_id
1 'polypeptide(L)'
;MTAITDTPPARTAMVFAGEIFDGATSDHPLIRNTAGETFAVRVRAMPARHLGRILQLCIDEAATVEFVTQIAVVDPSTGVLAEWSAASADWVDTLDDASHVLLYEAAKRLNFIRAAAWAERQIAAKQFQGPLLMKANQALSPLMEQMVGLILSSLKSQGLLGAPSTKS
;
A
#
# COMPACT_ATOMS: atom_id res chain seq x y z
N MET A 1 -23.23 10.68 -29.23
CA MET A 1 -22.10 10.07 -28.52
C MET A 1 -21.04 11.14 -28.38
N THR A 2 -20.99 11.79 -27.22
CA THR A 2 -20.05 12.87 -26.91
C THR A 2 -18.71 12.22 -26.60
N ALA A 3 -17.66 12.58 -27.33
CA ALA A 3 -16.32 12.10 -27.07
C ALA A 3 -15.89 12.59 -25.68
N ILE A 4 -15.72 11.66 -24.73
CA ILE A 4 -15.13 11.97 -23.43
C ILE A 4 -13.71 12.42 -23.71
N THR A 5 -13.41 13.68 -23.41
CA THR A 5 -12.07 14.24 -23.60
C THR A 5 -11.26 13.90 -22.35
N ASP A 6 -10.74 12.67 -22.32
CA ASP A 6 -10.04 12.06 -21.17
C ASP A 6 -8.56 12.43 -21.09
N THR A 7 -8.11 13.45 -21.83
CA THR A 7 -6.75 13.97 -21.62
C THR A 7 -6.71 14.57 -20.22
N PRO A 8 -5.97 13.97 -19.26
CA PRO A 8 -5.88 14.55 -17.93
C PRO A 8 -5.34 15.98 -18.08
N PRO A 9 -5.92 16.98 -17.41
CA PRO A 9 -5.46 18.35 -17.54
C PRO A 9 -3.94 18.39 -17.33
N ALA A 10 -3.19 19.16 -18.12
CA ALA A 10 -1.73 19.06 -18.24
C ALA A 10 -0.95 19.06 -16.89
N ARG A 11 -1.53 19.64 -15.83
CA ARG A 11 -1.00 19.58 -14.45
C ARG A 11 -1.08 18.20 -13.80
N THR A 12 -2.07 17.39 -14.16
CA THR A 12 -2.33 16.03 -13.64
C THR A 12 -1.58 14.96 -14.44
N ALA A 13 -1.30 15.23 -15.72
CA ALA A 13 -0.52 14.34 -16.60
C ALA A 13 0.95 14.19 -16.14
N MET A 14 1.55 15.23 -15.53
CA MET A 14 2.94 15.20 -15.05
C MET A 14 3.22 14.22 -13.89
N VAL A 15 2.19 13.61 -13.28
CA VAL A 15 2.35 12.81 -12.03
C VAL A 15 1.79 11.38 -12.16
N PHE A 16 1.26 11.00 -13.33
CA PHE A 16 0.69 9.67 -13.51
C PHE A 16 1.72 8.69 -14.06
N ALA A 17 2.11 7.72 -13.23
CA ALA A 17 2.74 6.48 -13.67
C ALA A 17 1.69 5.38 -13.59
N GLY A 18 1.12 4.98 -14.72
CA GLY A 18 0.13 3.92 -14.80
C GLY A 18 -0.37 3.72 -16.22
N GLU A 19 -1.32 2.81 -16.39
CA GLU A 19 -1.93 2.49 -17.68
C GLU A 19 -3.41 2.91 -17.67
N ILE A 20 -3.88 3.44 -18.80
CA ILE A 20 -5.24 3.94 -18.99
C ILE A 20 -5.98 2.97 -19.92
N PHE A 21 -7.27 2.79 -19.69
CA PHE A 21 -8.18 1.97 -20.48
C PHE A 21 -9.46 2.78 -20.74
N ASP A 22 -9.48 3.55 -21.83
CA ASP A 22 -10.55 4.50 -22.17
C ASP A 22 -11.27 4.16 -23.48
N GLY A 23 -10.80 3.15 -24.23
CA GLY A 23 -11.38 2.73 -25.49
C GLY A 23 -10.99 3.56 -26.72
N ALA A 24 -10.10 4.54 -26.59
CA ALA A 24 -9.80 5.47 -27.67
C ALA A 24 -8.95 4.85 -28.80
N THR A 25 -8.14 3.84 -28.48
CA THR A 25 -7.22 3.17 -29.42
C THR A 25 -7.10 1.67 -29.13
N SER A 26 -6.41 0.93 -30.01
CA SER A 26 -6.07 -0.48 -29.77
C SER A 26 -5.25 -0.70 -28.50
N ASP A 27 -4.46 0.30 -28.11
CA ASP A 27 -3.58 0.27 -26.94
C ASP A 27 -4.33 0.62 -25.65
N HIS A 28 -5.53 1.20 -25.77
CA HIS A 28 -6.44 1.52 -24.68
C HIS A 28 -7.77 0.80 -24.89
N PRO A 29 -7.85 -0.53 -24.69
CA PRO A 29 -9.08 -1.27 -24.91
C PRO A 29 -10.17 -0.85 -23.89
N LEU A 30 -11.43 -1.01 -24.30
CA LEU A 30 -12.60 -0.76 -23.44
C LEU A 30 -12.72 -1.84 -22.37
N ILE A 31 -12.87 -1.42 -21.11
CA ILE A 31 -13.24 -2.28 -19.98
C ILE A 31 -14.75 -2.35 -19.88
N ARG A 32 -15.30 -3.54 -19.64
CA ARG A 32 -16.73 -3.80 -19.66
C ARG A 32 -17.19 -4.61 -18.45
N ASN A 33 -18.42 -4.35 -18.01
CA ASN A 33 -19.13 -5.27 -17.11
C ASN A 33 -19.80 -6.42 -17.87
N THR A 34 -20.27 -7.40 -17.10
CA THR A 34 -21.09 -8.52 -17.57
C THR A 34 -22.38 -8.10 -18.27
N ALA A 35 -22.87 -6.88 -18.04
CA ALA A 35 -24.02 -6.30 -18.75
C ALA A 35 -23.65 -5.59 -20.07
N GLY A 36 -22.35 -5.49 -20.40
CA GLY A 36 -21.83 -4.85 -21.60
C GLY A 36 -21.63 -3.33 -21.52
N GLU A 37 -21.84 -2.74 -20.34
CA GLU A 37 -21.53 -1.33 -20.07
C GLU A 37 -20.02 -1.12 -20.02
N THR A 38 -19.56 -0.01 -20.59
CA THR A 38 -18.14 0.32 -20.68
C THR A 38 -17.70 1.29 -19.59
N PHE A 39 -16.52 1.07 -19.03
CA PHE A 39 -15.88 1.95 -18.06
C PHE A 39 -14.60 2.54 -18.61
N ALA A 40 -14.38 3.83 -18.35
CA ALA A 40 -13.06 4.45 -18.45
C ALA A 40 -12.33 4.24 -17.13
N VAL A 41 -11.25 3.48 -17.15
CA VAL A 41 -10.50 3.11 -15.94
C VAL A 41 -9.00 3.29 -16.14
N ARG A 42 -8.27 3.32 -15.04
CA ARG A 42 -6.81 3.32 -15.05
C ARG A 42 -6.24 2.42 -13.96
N VAL A 43 -5.15 1.74 -14.29
CA VAL A 43 -4.36 0.96 -13.33
C VAL A 43 -3.17 1.79 -12.90
N ARG A 44 -3.08 2.08 -11.60
CA ARG A 44 -2.05 2.95 -11.05
C ARG A 44 -0.80 2.16 -10.64
N ALA A 45 0.38 2.70 -10.94
CA ALA A 45 1.61 2.27 -10.30
C ALA A 45 1.65 2.78 -8.85
N MET A 46 1.57 1.86 -7.90
CA MET A 46 1.42 2.20 -6.49
C MET A 46 2.70 2.78 -5.88
N PRO A 47 2.58 3.73 -4.95
CA PRO A 47 3.72 4.25 -4.19
C PRO A 47 4.38 3.18 -3.32
N ALA A 48 5.68 3.36 -3.02
CA ALA A 48 6.49 2.39 -2.25
C ALA A 48 5.85 1.95 -0.93
N ARG A 49 5.19 2.88 -0.21
CA ARG A 49 4.50 2.60 1.07
C ARG A 49 3.36 1.58 0.97
N HIS A 50 2.81 1.36 -0.23
CA HIS A 50 1.69 0.44 -0.47
C HIS A 50 2.15 -0.89 -1.10
N LEU A 51 3.42 -1.02 -1.49
CA LEU A 51 3.93 -2.24 -2.14
C LEU A 51 3.84 -3.47 -1.24
N GLY A 52 3.99 -3.30 0.08
CA GLY A 52 3.75 -4.38 1.04
C GLY A 52 2.32 -4.92 1.00
N ARG A 53 1.32 -4.05 0.78
CA ARG A 53 -0.07 -4.47 0.64
C ARG A 53 -0.30 -5.24 -0.66
N ILE A 54 0.35 -4.85 -1.74
CA ILE A 54 0.27 -5.57 -3.03
C ILE A 54 0.78 -7.00 -2.89
N LEU A 55 1.88 -7.21 -2.15
CA LEU A 55 2.38 -8.56 -1.89
C LEU A 55 1.45 -9.40 -1.01
N GLN A 56 0.67 -8.77 -0.13
CA GLN A 56 -0.33 -9.50 0.66
C GLN A 56 -1.53 -9.90 -0.20
N LEU A 57 -1.88 -9.09 -1.19
CA LEU A 57 -3.02 -9.30 -2.07
C LEU A 57 -2.68 -10.14 -3.31
N CYS A 58 -1.41 -10.49 -3.56
CA CYS A 58 -1.01 -11.16 -4.81
C CYS A 58 -1.66 -12.54 -5.03
N ILE A 59 -2.26 -13.13 -3.99
CA ILE A 59 -3.01 -14.39 -4.05
C ILE A 59 -4.50 -14.18 -4.37
N ASP A 60 -4.97 -12.93 -4.34
CA ASP A 60 -6.35 -12.51 -4.57
C ASP A 60 -6.36 -11.48 -5.72
N GLU A 61 -6.67 -11.98 -6.91
CA GLU A 61 -6.63 -11.19 -8.15
C GLU A 61 -7.64 -10.04 -8.10
N ALA A 62 -8.87 -10.32 -7.62
CA ALA A 62 -9.93 -9.34 -7.53
C ALA A 62 -9.57 -8.20 -6.56
N ALA A 63 -9.15 -8.54 -5.34
CA ALA A 63 -8.74 -7.54 -4.37
C ALA A 63 -7.51 -6.74 -4.83
N THR A 64 -6.61 -7.35 -5.61
CA THR A 64 -5.49 -6.65 -6.23
C THR A 64 -5.99 -5.61 -7.23
N VAL A 65 -6.88 -6.00 -8.15
CA VAL A 65 -7.43 -5.12 -9.18
C VAL A 65 -8.18 -3.95 -8.54
N GLU A 66 -9.03 -4.20 -7.54
CA GLU A 66 -9.75 -3.14 -6.81
C GLU A 66 -8.79 -2.14 -6.15
N PHE A 67 -7.71 -2.65 -5.56
CA PHE A 67 -6.75 -1.82 -4.84
C PHE A 67 -5.95 -0.87 -5.75
N VAL A 68 -5.65 -1.29 -6.98
CA VAL A 68 -4.79 -0.53 -7.90
C VAL A 68 -5.58 0.25 -8.95
N THR A 69 -6.86 -0.06 -9.15
CA THR A 69 -7.70 0.51 -10.20
C THR A 69 -8.41 1.77 -9.73
N GLN A 70 -8.51 2.73 -10.64
CA GLN A 70 -9.31 3.92 -10.47
C GLN A 70 -10.27 4.09 -11.63
N ILE A 71 -11.49 4.53 -11.32
CA ILE A 71 -12.58 4.70 -12.28
C ILE A 71 -12.73 6.20 -12.56
N ALA A 72 -12.98 6.55 -13.82
CA ALA A 72 -13.23 7.91 -14.23
C ALA A 72 -14.57 8.39 -13.67
N VAL A 73 -14.56 9.51 -12.96
CA VAL A 73 -15.77 10.22 -12.53
C VAL A 73 -15.96 11.39 -13.48
N VAL A 74 -17.02 11.33 -14.28
CA VAL A 74 -17.34 12.35 -15.27
C VAL A 74 -18.37 13.31 -14.67
N ASP A 75 -18.14 14.61 -14.83
CA ASP A 75 -19.12 15.63 -14.45
C ASP A 75 -20.35 15.52 -15.37
N PRO A 76 -21.55 15.26 -14.82
CA PRO A 76 -22.76 15.04 -15.62
C PRO A 76 -23.18 16.28 -16.41
N SER A 77 -22.76 17.47 -16.00
CA SER A 77 -23.12 18.73 -16.66
C SER A 77 -22.23 19.08 -17.84
N THR A 78 -20.95 18.72 -17.77
CA THR A 78 -19.94 19.05 -18.80
C THR A 78 -19.55 17.86 -19.66
N GLY A 79 -19.79 16.62 -19.19
CA GLY A 79 -19.31 15.40 -19.84
C GLY A 79 -17.78 15.25 -19.80
N VAL A 80 -17.11 16.06 -18.99
CA VAL A 80 -15.64 16.06 -18.84
C VAL A 80 -15.26 15.30 -17.57
N LEU A 81 -14.11 14.63 -17.62
CA LEU A 81 -13.49 14.00 -16.46
C LEU A 81 -13.34 15.01 -15.31
N ALA A 82 -14.05 14.78 -14.21
CA ALA A 82 -13.94 15.56 -12.99
C ALA A 82 -12.79 15.04 -12.13
N GLU A 83 -12.77 13.74 -11.86
CA GLU A 83 -11.75 13.10 -11.02
C GLU A 83 -11.61 11.60 -11.30
N TRP A 84 -10.61 10.98 -10.65
CA TRP A 84 -10.42 9.54 -10.65
C TRP A 84 -10.67 8.99 -9.26
N SER A 85 -11.75 8.22 -9.09
CA SER A 85 -12.09 7.58 -7.82
C SER A 85 -11.46 6.20 -7.70
N ALA A 86 -11.20 5.72 -6.49
CA ALA A 86 -10.85 4.31 -6.31
C ALA A 86 -12.04 3.43 -6.71
N ALA A 87 -11.76 2.22 -7.24
CA ALA A 87 -12.80 1.21 -7.41
C ALA A 87 -13.39 0.85 -6.04
N SER A 88 -14.70 0.61 -5.98
CA SER A 88 -15.34 0.11 -4.76
C SER A 88 -14.97 -1.35 -4.52
N ALA A 89 -15.13 -1.79 -3.27
CA ALA A 89 -15.18 -3.23 -3.00
C ALA A 89 -16.32 -3.84 -3.84
N ASP A 90 -16.08 -5.03 -4.37
CA ASP A 90 -16.98 -5.84 -5.20
C ASP A 90 -17.19 -5.29 -6.63
N TRP A 91 -16.52 -4.20 -7.02
CA TRP A 91 -16.65 -3.68 -8.39
C TRP A 91 -16.12 -4.68 -9.42
N VAL A 92 -15.04 -5.39 -9.07
CA VAL A 92 -14.39 -6.33 -9.98
C VAL A 92 -15.29 -7.53 -10.29
N ASP A 93 -16.18 -7.91 -9.38
CA ASP A 93 -17.14 -9.00 -9.59
C ASP A 93 -18.20 -8.66 -10.65
N THR A 94 -18.35 -7.39 -10.99
CA THR A 94 -19.25 -6.94 -12.05
C THR A 94 -18.60 -7.06 -13.44
N LEU A 95 -17.27 -7.19 -13.52
CA LEU A 95 -16.53 -7.19 -14.78
C LEU A 95 -16.73 -8.48 -15.58
N ASP A 96 -16.67 -8.35 -16.90
CA ASP A 96 -16.50 -9.55 -17.73
C ASP A 96 -15.09 -10.14 -17.59
N ASP A 97 -14.95 -11.43 -17.88
CA ASP A 97 -13.69 -12.17 -17.71
C ASP A 97 -12.53 -11.52 -18.49
N ALA A 98 -12.81 -11.02 -19.70
CA ALA A 98 -11.80 -10.40 -20.55
C ALA A 98 -11.26 -9.11 -19.93
N SER A 99 -12.14 -8.26 -19.40
CA SER A 99 -11.77 -7.01 -18.74
C SER A 99 -11.04 -7.27 -17.44
N HIS A 100 -11.47 -8.27 -16.66
CA HIS A 100 -10.77 -8.69 -15.46
C HIS A 100 -9.33 -9.09 -15.76
N VAL A 101 -9.13 -10.00 -16.72
CA VAL A 101 -7.80 -10.49 -17.10
C VAL A 101 -6.90 -9.35 -17.58
N LEU A 102 -7.44 -8.43 -18.39
CA LEU A 102 -6.68 -7.27 -18.88
C LEU A 102 -6.19 -6.38 -17.73
N LEU A 103 -7.08 -6.04 -16.80
CA LEU A 103 -6.73 -5.19 -15.66
C LEU A 103 -5.73 -5.86 -14.72
N TYR A 104 -5.90 -7.16 -14.49
CA TYR A 104 -4.99 -7.92 -13.64
C TYR A 104 -3.59 -8.04 -14.24
N GLU A 105 -3.46 -8.29 -15.55
CA GLU A 105 -2.15 -8.32 -16.21
C GLU A 105 -1.46 -6.95 -16.21
N ALA A 106 -2.22 -5.86 -16.35
CA ALA A 106 -1.69 -4.52 -16.17
C ALA A 106 -1.22 -4.27 -14.72
N ALA A 107 -1.99 -4.72 -13.72
CA ALA A 107 -1.63 -4.64 -12.32
C ALA A 107 -0.31 -5.37 -12.03
N LYS A 108 -0.14 -6.59 -12.57
CA LYS A 108 1.09 -7.39 -12.45
C LYS A 108 2.28 -6.67 -13.04
N ARG A 109 2.19 -6.22 -14.29
CA ARG A 109 3.29 -5.53 -15.00
C ARG A 109 3.73 -4.27 -14.25
N LEU A 110 2.79 -3.46 -13.77
CA LEU A 110 3.08 -2.18 -13.13
C LEU A 110 3.50 -2.30 -11.67
N ASN A 111 3.00 -3.29 -10.92
CA ASN A 111 3.15 -3.31 -9.47
C ASN A 111 3.92 -4.50 -8.93
N PHE A 112 3.78 -5.70 -9.48
CA PHE A 112 4.34 -6.90 -8.84
C PHE A 112 5.87 -6.92 -8.90
N ILE A 113 6.46 -6.54 -10.04
CA ILE A 113 7.92 -6.44 -10.18
C ILE A 113 8.50 -5.43 -9.18
N ARG A 114 7.84 -4.26 -9.05
CA ARG A 114 8.25 -3.22 -8.11
C ARG A 114 8.09 -3.67 -6.66
N ALA A 115 7.03 -4.41 -6.36
CA ALA A 115 6.77 -4.93 -5.04
C ALA A 115 7.78 -6.02 -4.65
N ALA A 116 8.12 -6.93 -5.56
CA ALA A 116 9.16 -7.94 -5.35
C ALA A 116 10.53 -7.28 -5.06
N ALA A 117 10.96 -6.33 -5.89
CA ALA A 117 12.22 -5.61 -5.67
C ALA A 117 12.22 -4.80 -4.36
N TRP A 118 11.08 -4.25 -3.96
CA TRP A 118 10.95 -3.59 -2.66
C TRP A 118 11.09 -4.60 -1.50
N ALA A 119 10.48 -5.78 -1.59
CA ALA A 119 10.58 -6.80 -0.54
C ALA A 119 12.01 -7.34 -0.40
N GLU A 120 12.71 -7.60 -1.50
CA GLU A 120 14.12 -7.99 -1.47
C GLU A 120 14.99 -6.98 -0.72
N ARG A 121 14.79 -5.67 -0.99
CA ARG A 121 15.49 -4.60 -0.28
C ARG A 121 15.14 -4.55 1.20
N GLN A 122 13.89 -4.80 1.57
CA GLN A 122 13.47 -4.87 2.97
C GLN A 122 14.11 -6.06 3.70
N ILE A 123 14.19 -7.22 3.04
CA ILE A 123 14.85 -8.41 3.59
C ILE A 123 16.35 -8.14 3.77
N ALA A 124 17.02 -7.61 2.75
CA ALA A 124 18.44 -7.25 2.83
C ALA A 124 18.71 -6.22 3.94
N ALA A 125 17.86 -5.20 4.08
CA ALA A 125 17.97 -4.21 5.14
C ALA A 125 17.82 -4.85 6.53
N LYS A 126 16.83 -5.74 6.72
CA LYS A 126 16.63 -6.46 8.00
C LYS A 126 17.79 -7.40 8.31
N GLN A 127 18.32 -8.11 7.32
CA GLN A 127 19.49 -8.99 7.48
C GLN A 127 20.75 -8.19 7.85
N PHE A 128 20.90 -6.97 7.34
CA PHE A 128 22.00 -6.08 7.71
C PHE A 128 21.81 -5.47 9.10
N GLN A 129 20.60 -5.04 9.44
CA GLN A 129 20.29 -4.38 10.71
C GLN A 129 20.24 -5.35 11.90
N GLY A 130 19.80 -6.60 11.72
CA GLY A 130 19.69 -7.58 12.80
C GLY A 130 20.99 -7.78 13.58
N PRO A 131 22.12 -8.08 12.92
CA PRO A 131 23.43 -8.21 13.58
C PRO A 131 23.90 -6.91 14.26
N LEU A 132 23.60 -5.74 13.67
CA LEU A 132 23.93 -4.45 14.27
C LEU A 132 23.13 -4.17 15.53
N LEU A 133 21.82 -4.45 15.51
CA LEU A 133 20.95 -4.33 16.68
C LEU A 133 21.37 -5.31 17.77
N MET A 134 21.73 -6.55 17.45
CA MET A 134 22.24 -7.51 18.43
C MET A 134 23.55 -7.02 19.07
N LYS A 135 24.49 -6.49 18.28
CA LYS A 135 25.75 -5.93 18.79
C LYS A 135 25.51 -4.69 19.66
N ALA A 136 24.62 -3.79 19.23
CA ALA A 136 24.24 -2.62 20.01
C ALA A 136 23.60 -3.04 21.35
N ASN A 137 22.72 -4.04 21.33
CA ASN A 137 22.07 -4.54 22.54
C ASN A 137 23.09 -5.19 23.49
N GLN A 138 24.02 -6.01 22.97
CA GLN A 138 25.11 -6.59 23.77
C GLN A 138 26.02 -5.52 24.37
N ALA A 139 26.29 -4.43 23.65
CA ALA A 139 27.09 -3.31 24.16
C ALA A 139 26.35 -2.47 25.21
N LEU A 140 25.02 -2.33 25.09
CA LEU A 140 24.19 -1.51 25.98
C LEU A 140 23.66 -2.26 27.21
N SER A 141 23.54 -3.60 27.15
CA SER A 141 23.12 -4.44 28.28
C SER A 141 23.84 -4.15 29.59
N PRO A 142 25.20 -4.10 29.66
CA PRO A 142 25.89 -3.85 30.91
C PRO A 142 25.64 -2.44 31.47
N LEU A 143 25.40 -1.43 30.61
CA LEU A 143 25.05 -0.07 31.03
C LEU A 143 23.63 -0.01 31.61
N MET A 144 22.68 -0.72 30.99
CA MET A 144 21.33 -0.84 31.53
C MET A 144 21.31 -1.57 32.87
N GLU A 145 22.08 -2.65 33.01
CA GLU A 145 22.20 -3.37 34.28
C GLU A 145 22.79 -2.49 35.40
N GLN A 146 23.80 -1.67 35.08
CA GLN A 146 24.34 -0.69 36.03
C GLN A 146 23.31 0.38 36.41
N MET A 147 22.57 0.93 35.46
CA MET A 147 21.51 1.91 35.74
C MET A 147 20.39 1.32 36.58
N VAL A 148 19.93 0.11 36.27
CA VAL A 148 18.91 -0.59 37.07
C VAL A 148 19.44 -0.89 38.48
N GLY A 149 20.70 -1.31 38.59
CA GLY A 149 21.37 -1.50 39.88
C GLY A 149 21.45 -0.22 40.73
N LEU A 150 21.76 0.92 40.10
CA LEU A 150 21.81 2.24 40.75
C LEU A 150 20.42 2.74 41.18
N ILE A 151 19.39 2.49 40.37
CA ILE A 151 18.01 2.85 40.72
C ILE A 151 17.51 1.96 41.88
N LEU A 152 17.77 0.66 41.83
CA LEU A 152 17.41 -0.27 42.90
C LEU A 152 18.18 0.02 44.20
N SER A 153 19.44 0.43 44.12
CA SER A 153 20.22 0.82 45.30
C SER A 153 19.75 2.14 45.90
N SER A 154 19.37 3.11 45.06
CA SER A 154 18.73 4.37 45.48
C SER A 154 17.36 4.15 46.14
N LEU A 155 16.54 3.24 45.61
CA LEU A 155 15.25 2.87 46.21
C LEU A 155 15.40 2.14 47.55
N LYS A 156 16.42 1.30 47.71
CA LYS A 156 16.73 0.66 49.00
C LYS A 156 17.28 1.65 50.03
N SER A 157 18.03 2.66 49.62
CA SER A 157 18.56 3.68 50.53
C SER A 157 17.49 4.69 51.00
N GLN A 158 16.38 4.81 50.28
CA GLN A 158 15.22 5.65 50.66
C GLN A 158 14.26 5.01 51.69
N GLY A 159 14.58 3.86 52.27
CA GLY A 159 13.99 3.45 53.56
C GLY A 159 12.57 2.88 53.54
N LEU A 160 12.22 2.03 52.57
CA LEU A 160 10.98 1.22 52.60
C LEU A 160 11.11 -0.14 53.33
N LEU A 161 12.11 -0.29 54.21
CA LEU A 161 12.26 -1.43 55.11
C LEU A 161 12.56 -0.93 56.51
N GLY A 162 11.51 -0.68 57.29
CA GLY A 162 11.67 -0.20 58.65
C GLY A 162 10.35 0.00 59.41
N ALA A 163 9.43 -0.96 59.37
CA ALA A 163 8.41 -1.06 60.40
C ALA A 163 8.82 -2.17 61.38
N PRO A 164 9.33 -1.84 62.59
CA PRO A 164 9.49 -2.83 63.64
C PRO A 164 8.11 -3.25 64.12
N SER A 165 7.76 -4.52 63.89
CA SER A 165 6.58 -5.13 64.49
C SER A 165 6.79 -5.21 66.01
N THR A 166 6.16 -4.30 66.75
CA THR A 166 6.03 -4.41 68.21
C THR A 166 4.93 -5.40 68.53
N LYS A 167 5.32 -6.54 69.11
CA LYS A 167 4.39 -7.43 69.82
C LYS A 167 3.73 -6.68 70.98
N SER A 168 2.42 -6.79 71.09
CA SER A 168 1.66 -6.81 72.35
C SER A 168 0.40 -7.63 72.12
#